data_AF-Q4KDS3-F1
#
_entry.id   AF-Q4KDS3-F1
#
_cell.length_a   1.000
_cell.length_b   1.000
_cell.length_c   1.000
_cell.angle_alpha   90.00
_cell.angle_beta   90.00
_cell.angle_gamma   90.00
#
_symmetry.space_group_name_H-M   'P 1'
#
loop_
_entity.id
_entity.type
_entity.pdbx_description
1 polymer ?
#
loop_
_entity_poly.entity_id
_entity_poly.type
_entity_poly.pdbx_seq_one_letter_code
_entity_poly.pdbx_strand_id
1 'polypeptide(L)'
;MVTESSCSVTHLRRRPVNDCQGPAILRKSARLARGPKGTAAYYSMNQGQVMDKIMLRLTVVDDYPPVASEGVWAERQPDGLYRIANLPFYSQDACYEDDVEVQVEADGLKWFRRVGRSSGNSTLRLVFFDAGRARTPEVLARINALGCSWEGMSKAFLAVNVPASVSLDSVLEYLQECFEQDWLDYESGLLRQ
;
A
#
# COMPACT_ATOMS: atom_id res chain seq x y z
N MET A 1 6.67 -65.83 13.80
CA MET A 1 6.25 -64.46 13.42
C MET A 1 6.14 -64.49 11.89
N VAL A 2 5.05 -64.93 11.24
CA VAL A 2 3.73 -64.27 11.07
C VAL A 2 3.89 -62.73 11.05
N THR A 3 3.56 -61.98 9.99
CA THR A 3 2.44 -62.10 9.03
C THR A 3 2.75 -61.53 7.62
N GLU A 4 2.02 -62.04 6.63
CA GLU A 4 1.80 -61.48 5.29
C GLU A 4 1.13 -60.10 5.32
N SER A 5 1.24 -59.30 4.24
CA SER A 5 0.11 -59.02 3.32
C SER A 5 0.27 -57.73 2.47
N SER A 6 -0.07 -57.88 1.18
CA SER A 6 -0.63 -56.94 0.18
C SER A 6 -0.01 -55.53 0.02
N CYS A 7 0.56 -55.16 -1.14
CA CYS A 7 -0.11 -54.85 -2.41
C CYS A 7 -1.15 -53.71 -2.34
N SER A 8 -0.85 -52.55 -2.94
CA SER A 8 -1.75 -51.84 -3.88
C SER A 8 -1.10 -50.58 -4.44
N VAL A 9 -0.82 -50.62 -5.74
CA VAL A 9 -0.71 -49.42 -6.59
C VAL A 9 -2.11 -48.82 -6.70
N THR A 10 -2.27 -47.54 -6.34
CA THR A 10 -3.45 -46.76 -6.76
C THR A 10 -3.01 -45.37 -7.18
N HIS A 11 -3.07 -45.14 -8.49
CA HIS A 11 -3.15 -43.82 -9.11
C HIS A 11 -4.25 -42.98 -8.46
N LEU A 12 -3.94 -41.74 -8.08
CA LEU A 12 -4.95 -40.69 -8.02
C LEU A 12 -4.38 -39.31 -8.38
N ARG A 13 -4.43 -39.07 -9.70
CA ARG A 13 -4.94 -37.88 -10.38
C ARG A 13 -4.26 -36.54 -10.05
N ARG A 14 -3.35 -36.16 -10.95
CA ARG A 14 -3.13 -34.77 -11.38
C ARG A 14 -4.50 -34.13 -11.66
N ARG A 15 -4.83 -33.04 -10.96
CA ARG A 15 -6.01 -32.24 -11.30
C ARG A 15 -5.69 -31.43 -12.57
N PRO A 16 -6.63 -31.36 -13.53
CA PRO A 16 -6.42 -30.64 -14.77
C PRO A 16 -6.37 -29.13 -14.53
N VAL A 17 -5.47 -28.46 -15.27
CA VAL A 17 -5.48 -27.02 -15.50
C VAL A 17 -6.77 -26.73 -16.27
N ASN A 18 -7.77 -26.22 -15.56
CA ASN A 18 -8.94 -25.67 -16.22
C ASN A 18 -8.64 -24.24 -16.62
N ASP A 19 -8.63 -24.05 -17.93
CA ASP A 19 -8.94 -22.85 -18.69
C ASP A 19 -9.93 -21.95 -17.92
N CYS A 20 -9.44 -20.88 -17.30
CA CYS A 20 -10.25 -19.78 -16.82
C CYS A 20 -10.07 -18.62 -17.79
N GLN A 21 -10.86 -18.67 -18.86
CA GLN A 21 -11.15 -17.49 -19.67
C GLN A 21 -11.64 -16.38 -18.73
N GLY A 22 -10.88 -15.29 -18.64
CA GLY A 22 -11.26 -14.11 -17.88
C GLY A 22 -12.57 -13.52 -18.43
N PRO A 23 -13.55 -13.19 -17.59
CA PRO A 23 -14.75 -12.54 -18.08
C PRO A 23 -14.44 -11.10 -18.49
N ALA A 24 -14.82 -10.78 -19.73
CA ALA A 24 -14.80 -9.46 -20.31
C ALA A 24 -15.62 -8.46 -19.46
N ILE A 25 -14.98 -7.40 -18.99
CA ILE A 25 -15.63 -6.31 -18.28
C ILE A 25 -16.23 -5.35 -19.33
N LEU A 26 -17.52 -5.47 -19.62
CA LEU A 26 -18.26 -4.44 -20.35
C LEU A 26 -19.40 -3.84 -19.51
N ARG A 27 -19.15 -2.59 -19.09
CA ARG A 27 -20.07 -1.45 -18.92
C ARG A 27 -21.49 -1.74 -18.42
N LYS A 28 -21.77 -1.36 -17.17
CA LYS A 28 -23.01 -0.63 -16.84
C LYS A 28 -22.72 0.54 -15.90
N SER A 29 -23.11 1.71 -16.40
CA SER A 29 -23.21 2.99 -15.71
C SER A 29 -24.11 2.88 -14.48
N ALA A 30 -23.58 3.22 -13.31
CA ALA A 30 -24.35 3.47 -12.11
C ALA A 30 -23.90 4.80 -11.49
N ARG A 31 -24.77 5.80 -11.63
CA ARG A 31 -24.73 7.06 -10.89
C ARG A 31 -25.14 6.74 -9.45
N LEU A 32 -24.25 6.88 -8.48
CA LEU A 32 -24.61 6.90 -7.05
C LEU A 32 -23.79 7.93 -6.28
N ALA A 33 -24.46 8.52 -5.30
CA ALA A 33 -24.18 9.77 -4.63
C ALA A 33 -22.79 9.84 -3.99
N ARG A 34 -22.14 11.01 -4.16
CA ARG A 34 -20.88 11.36 -3.52
C ARG A 34 -21.18 11.82 -2.09
N GLY A 35 -20.85 10.99 -1.10
CA GLY A 35 -20.53 11.48 0.25
C GLY A 35 -19.26 12.35 0.21
N PRO A 36 -18.99 13.17 1.25
CA PRO A 36 -17.91 14.15 1.22
C PRO A 36 -16.57 13.43 0.98
N LYS A 37 -15.96 13.70 -0.18
CA LYS A 37 -14.64 13.20 -0.53
C LYS A 37 -13.62 13.83 0.42
N GLY A 38 -12.73 13.02 0.98
CA GLY A 38 -11.65 13.43 1.89
C GLY A 38 -10.72 14.54 1.35
N THR A 39 -10.82 14.89 0.07
CA THR A 39 -10.14 16.06 -0.51
C THR A 39 -10.65 17.40 0.02
N ALA A 40 -11.96 17.58 0.28
CA ALA A 40 -12.50 18.90 0.64
C ALA A 40 -12.13 19.34 2.06
N ALA A 41 -11.97 18.40 3.00
CA ALA A 41 -11.58 18.71 4.37
C ALA A 41 -10.11 19.14 4.49
N TYR A 42 -9.22 18.57 3.66
CA TYR A 42 -7.79 18.90 3.62
C TYR A 42 -7.54 20.36 3.18
N TYR A 43 -8.21 20.79 2.09
CA TYR A 43 -8.07 22.16 1.58
C TYR A 43 -8.67 23.23 2.51
N SER A 44 -9.63 22.87 3.36
CA SER A 44 -10.31 23.84 4.22
C SER A 44 -9.53 24.16 5.50
N MET A 45 -8.59 23.31 5.92
CA MET A 45 -7.77 23.52 7.13
C MET A 45 -6.41 24.19 6.84
N ASN A 46 -5.91 24.11 5.60
CA ASN A 46 -4.61 24.66 5.19
C ASN A 46 -4.77 25.87 4.26
N GLN A 47 -5.43 26.93 4.73
CA GLN A 47 -5.48 28.20 4.00
C GLN A 47 -4.11 28.92 4.06
N GLY A 48 -3.14 28.49 3.24
CA GLY A 48 -1.86 29.18 3.06
C GLY A 48 -0.65 28.33 2.68
N GLN A 49 -0.71 26.99 2.81
CA GLN A 49 0.40 26.11 2.44
C GLN A 49 0.32 25.70 0.96
N VAL A 50 1.35 26.07 0.21
CA VAL A 50 1.51 25.65 -1.19
C VAL A 50 2.04 24.22 -1.20
N MET A 51 1.19 23.28 -1.61
CA MET A 51 1.58 21.89 -1.81
C MET A 51 2.06 21.68 -3.24
N ASP A 52 3.22 21.04 -3.37
CA ASP A 52 3.81 20.64 -4.63
C ASP A 52 3.61 19.14 -4.85
N LYS A 53 3.41 18.75 -6.10
CA LYS A 53 3.35 17.34 -6.47
C LYS A 53 4.75 16.86 -6.86
N ILE A 54 5.23 15.81 -6.19
CA ILE A 54 6.52 15.17 -6.44
C ILE A 54 6.28 13.81 -7.10
N MET A 55 6.99 13.58 -8.20
CA MET A 55 6.88 12.36 -8.99
C MET A 55 7.96 11.35 -8.57
N LEU A 56 7.53 10.13 -8.30
CA LEU A 56 8.36 8.97 -7.93
C LEU A 56 8.38 8.00 -9.11
N ARG A 57 9.56 7.52 -9.50
CA ARG A 57 9.69 6.52 -10.57
C ARG A 57 9.42 5.14 -9.98
N LEU A 58 8.75 4.29 -10.74
CA LEU A 58 8.43 2.93 -10.33
C LEU A 58 9.07 1.93 -11.28
N THR A 59 9.63 0.86 -10.71
CA THR A 59 10.09 -0.28 -11.49
C THR A 59 8.91 -1.25 -11.64
N VAL A 60 8.43 -1.44 -12.86
CA VAL A 60 7.32 -2.36 -13.16
C VAL A 60 7.90 -3.74 -13.46
N VAL A 61 7.51 -4.73 -12.67
CA VAL A 61 7.87 -6.15 -12.82
C VAL A 61 6.57 -6.94 -12.88
N ASP A 62 6.41 -7.81 -13.89
CA ASP A 62 5.22 -8.65 -14.09
C ASP A 62 3.89 -7.86 -13.98
N ASP A 63 3.81 -6.72 -14.69
CA ASP A 63 2.66 -5.80 -14.72
C ASP A 63 2.30 -5.12 -13.39
N TYR A 64 3.19 -5.18 -12.39
CA TYR A 64 3.03 -4.49 -11.11
C TYR A 64 4.24 -3.58 -10.77
N PRO A 65 4.00 -2.33 -10.35
CA PRO A 65 2.72 -1.63 -10.27
C PRO A 65 2.13 -1.29 -11.65
N PRO A 66 0.82 -1.00 -11.76
CA PRO A 66 0.15 -0.79 -13.06
C PRO A 66 0.51 0.54 -13.75
N VAL A 67 1.44 1.30 -13.18
CA VAL A 67 1.89 2.62 -13.66
C VAL A 67 3.40 2.74 -13.48
N ALA A 68 4.06 3.48 -14.37
CA ALA A 68 5.51 3.68 -14.32
C ALA A 68 5.96 4.78 -13.34
N SER A 69 5.01 5.51 -12.75
CA SER A 69 5.29 6.58 -11.79
C SER A 69 4.13 6.79 -10.83
N GLU A 70 4.44 7.21 -9.62
CA GLU A 70 3.50 7.66 -8.61
C GLU A 70 3.70 9.14 -8.32
N GLY A 71 2.64 9.85 -7.94
CA GLY A 71 2.75 11.25 -7.52
C GLY A 71 2.29 11.42 -6.08
N VAL A 72 3.16 11.97 -5.25
CA VAL A 72 2.87 12.32 -3.84
C VAL A 72 2.82 13.83 -3.66
N TRP A 73 2.05 14.29 -2.69
CA TRP A 73 2.03 15.69 -2.27
C TRP A 73 3.16 15.93 -1.28
N ALA A 74 3.79 17.09 -1.40
CA ALA A 74 4.83 17.51 -0.48
C ALA A 74 4.77 19.00 -0.20
N GLU A 75 5.15 19.37 1.02
CA GLU A 75 5.30 20.75 1.43
C GLU A 75 6.75 21.20 1.25
N ARG A 76 6.96 22.33 0.57
CA ARG A 76 8.30 22.91 0.45
C ARG A 76 8.75 23.50 1.79
N GLN A 77 9.87 22.98 2.31
CA GLN A 77 10.49 23.42 3.55
C GLN A 77 11.37 24.68 3.34
N PRO A 78 11.69 25.45 4.39
CA PRO A 78 12.54 26.65 4.29
C PRO A 78 13.96 26.38 3.76
N ASP A 79 14.50 25.19 4.00
CA ASP A 79 15.81 24.74 3.52
C ASP A 79 15.79 24.28 2.04
N GLY A 80 14.61 24.31 1.41
CA GLY A 80 14.41 23.94 0.01
C GLY A 80 14.12 22.47 -0.23
N LEU A 81 14.13 21.62 0.81
CA LEU A 81 13.64 20.24 0.70
C LEU A 81 12.12 20.20 0.63
N TYR A 82 11.58 19.03 0.28
CA TYR A 82 10.15 18.79 0.16
C TYR A 82 9.72 17.71 1.16
N ARG A 83 8.87 18.07 2.13
CA ARG A 83 8.34 17.09 3.10
C ARG A 83 7.18 16.33 2.51
N ILE A 84 7.29 15.02 2.36
CA ILE A 84 6.20 14.15 1.89
C ILE A 84 5.02 14.22 2.85
N ALA A 85 3.83 14.47 2.30
CA ALA A 85 2.62 14.80 3.05
C ALA A 85 1.48 13.78 2.88
N ASN A 86 1.70 12.69 2.13
CA ASN A 86 0.77 11.56 2.03
C ASN A 86 1.53 10.26 1.77
N LEU A 87 0.89 9.10 1.95
CA LEU A 87 1.56 7.81 1.86
C LEU A 87 1.81 7.37 0.41
N PRO A 88 3.03 6.89 0.07
CA PRO A 88 3.27 6.22 -1.20
C PRO A 88 2.61 4.84 -1.24
N PHE A 89 1.85 4.57 -2.29
CA PHE A 89 1.14 3.32 -2.54
C PHE A 89 1.98 2.31 -3.33
N TYR A 90 3.05 2.73 -4.02
CA TYR A 90 3.87 1.81 -4.80
C TYR A 90 5.37 2.06 -4.68
N SER A 91 5.79 3.32 -4.47
CA SER A 91 7.21 3.65 -4.40
C SER A 91 7.91 3.03 -3.18
N GLN A 92 9.14 2.57 -3.41
CA GLN A 92 10.06 2.05 -2.39
C GLN A 92 11.09 3.11 -1.94
N ASP A 93 10.96 4.35 -2.40
CA ASP A 93 12.06 5.34 -2.31
C ASP A 93 11.90 6.34 -1.16
N ALA A 94 10.69 6.50 -0.63
CA ALA A 94 10.37 7.48 0.39
C ALA A 94 9.24 6.98 1.32
N CYS A 95 9.17 7.56 2.51
CA CYS A 95 8.08 7.40 3.46
C CYS A 95 7.40 8.74 3.73
N TYR A 96 6.24 8.66 4.38
CA TYR A 96 5.58 9.83 4.94
C TYR A 96 6.51 10.60 5.89
N GLU A 97 6.46 11.94 5.81
CA GLU A 97 7.28 12.91 6.53
C GLU A 97 8.78 12.94 6.19
N ASP A 98 9.23 12.22 5.17
CA ASP A 98 10.58 12.41 4.64
C ASP A 98 10.74 13.80 4.01
N ASP A 99 11.87 14.45 4.27
CA ASP A 99 12.30 15.62 3.51
C ASP A 99 13.16 15.16 2.33
N VAL A 100 12.67 15.36 1.11
CA VAL A 100 13.30 14.85 -0.11
C VAL A 100 13.89 15.96 -0.98
N GLU A 101 14.98 15.64 -1.67
CA GLU A 101 15.50 16.45 -2.77
C GLU A 101 14.73 16.13 -4.05
N VAL A 102 14.43 17.18 -4.83
CA VAL A 102 13.73 17.04 -6.10
C VAL A 102 14.48 17.77 -7.20
N GLN A 103 14.31 17.31 -8.43
CA GLN A 103 14.81 17.94 -9.63
C GLN A 103 13.66 18.25 -10.57
N VAL A 104 13.61 19.48 -11.09
CA VAL A 104 12.70 19.80 -12.20
C VAL A 104 13.33 19.26 -13.48
N GLU A 105 12.61 18.39 -14.18
CA GLU A 105 13.06 17.82 -15.44
C GLU A 105 12.45 18.54 -16.66
N ALA A 106 12.78 18.08 -17.87
CA ALA A 106 12.36 18.69 -19.12
C ALA A 106 10.82 18.70 -19.34
N ASP A 107 10.10 17.82 -18.64
CA ASP A 107 8.64 17.78 -18.62
C ASP A 107 8.01 18.85 -17.70
N GLY A 108 8.85 19.62 -16.97
CA GLY A 108 8.41 20.63 -16.01
C GLY A 108 7.91 20.06 -14.69
N LEU A 109 7.97 18.74 -14.49
CA LEU A 109 7.57 18.08 -13.25
C LEU A 109 8.74 18.02 -12.26
N LYS A 110 8.41 17.99 -10.97
CA LYS A 110 9.37 17.79 -9.88
C LYS A 110 9.54 16.30 -9.64
N TRP A 111 10.68 15.74 -10.02
CA TRP A 111 11.01 14.34 -9.81
C TRP A 111 11.82 14.16 -8.55
N PHE A 112 11.46 13.15 -7.75
CA PHE A 112 12.24 12.72 -6.60
C PHE A 112 13.65 12.35 -7.04
N ARG A 113 14.64 12.80 -6.26
CA ARG A 113 16.05 12.46 -6.46
C ARG A 113 16.56 11.51 -5.37
N ARG A 114 16.37 11.90 -4.11
CA ARG A 114 16.80 11.15 -2.93
C ARG A 114 16.15 11.70 -1.66
N VAL A 115 16.15 10.90 -0.61
CA VAL A 115 15.83 11.36 0.75
C VAL A 115 16.98 12.23 1.26
N GLY A 116 16.68 13.48 1.61
CA GLY A 116 17.62 14.41 2.25
C GLY A 116 17.62 14.24 3.77
N ARG A 117 16.44 14.09 4.37
CA ARG A 117 16.25 13.75 5.79
C ARG A 117 15.15 12.71 5.94
N SER A 118 15.51 11.60 6.58
CA SER A 118 14.58 10.52 6.89
C SER A 118 13.69 10.90 8.08
N SER A 119 12.40 10.58 8.01
CA SER A 119 11.51 10.60 9.18
C SER A 119 11.75 9.44 10.15
N GLY A 120 12.45 8.39 9.70
CA GLY A 120 12.56 7.12 10.41
C GLY A 120 11.31 6.25 10.33
N ASN A 121 10.24 6.74 9.69
CA ASN A 121 9.03 5.98 9.46
C ASN A 121 9.29 4.85 8.46
N SER A 122 8.50 3.78 8.58
CA SER A 122 8.40 2.70 7.60
C SER A 122 7.02 2.74 6.92
N THR A 123 6.91 2.15 5.73
CA THR A 123 5.65 2.02 5.02
C THR A 123 5.32 0.55 4.77
N LEU A 124 4.10 0.15 5.09
CA LEU A 124 3.51 -1.15 4.73
C LEU A 124 2.31 -0.93 3.83
N ARG A 125 1.91 -1.93 3.05
CA ARG A 125 0.72 -1.87 2.20
C ARG A 125 -0.12 -3.10 2.41
N LEU A 126 -1.43 -2.93 2.45
CA LEU A 126 -2.40 -3.97 2.75
C LEU A 126 -3.35 -4.15 1.57
N VAL A 127 -3.63 -5.40 1.20
CA VAL A 127 -4.63 -5.78 0.21
C VAL A 127 -5.66 -6.69 0.87
N PHE A 128 -6.85 -6.16 1.15
CA PHE A 128 -7.95 -6.96 1.71
C PHE A 128 -8.59 -7.85 0.64
N PHE A 129 -8.67 -9.15 0.95
CA PHE A 129 -9.47 -10.11 0.20
C PHE A 129 -10.96 -9.96 0.51
N ASP A 130 -11.82 -10.55 -0.32
CA ASP A 130 -13.28 -10.49 -0.14
C ASP A 130 -13.72 -11.02 1.25
N ALA A 131 -13.08 -12.09 1.73
CA ALA A 131 -13.35 -12.68 3.06
C ALA A 131 -13.05 -11.71 4.22
N GLY A 132 -12.02 -10.85 4.07
CA GLY A 132 -11.63 -9.87 5.09
C GLY A 132 -12.34 -8.53 5.01
N ARG A 133 -13.17 -8.27 3.99
CA ARG A 133 -13.80 -6.94 3.78
C ARG A 133 -14.67 -6.47 4.93
N ALA A 134 -15.39 -7.40 5.56
CA ALA A 134 -16.21 -7.08 6.74
C ALA A 134 -15.35 -6.73 7.97
N ARG A 135 -14.08 -7.16 8.00
CA ARG A 135 -13.13 -6.96 9.09
C ARG A 135 -12.27 -5.71 8.91
N THR A 136 -12.30 -5.05 7.75
CA THR A 136 -11.51 -3.84 7.50
C THR A 136 -11.61 -2.79 8.62
N PRO A 137 -12.81 -2.44 9.17
CA PRO A 137 -12.89 -1.47 10.27
C PRO A 137 -12.18 -1.94 11.55
N GLU A 138 -12.26 -3.24 11.87
CA GLU A 138 -11.61 -3.86 13.03
C GLU A 138 -10.08 -3.82 12.89
N VAL A 139 -9.58 -4.20 11.71
CA VAL A 139 -8.15 -4.19 11.41
C VAL A 139 -7.56 -2.77 11.48
N LEU A 140 -8.24 -1.80 10.88
CA LEU A 140 -7.78 -0.41 10.87
C LEU A 140 -7.87 0.24 12.25
N ALA A 141 -8.86 -0.14 13.07
CA ALA A 141 -8.91 0.29 14.46
C ALA A 141 -7.70 -0.24 15.26
N ARG A 142 -7.30 -1.51 15.03
CA ARG A 142 -6.13 -2.09 15.69
C ARG A 142 -4.82 -1.46 15.21
N ILE A 143 -4.65 -1.22 13.92
CA ILE A 143 -3.49 -0.50 13.36
C ILE A 143 -3.36 0.89 13.99
N ASN A 144 -4.45 1.64 14.09
CA ASN A 144 -4.44 2.94 14.77
C ASN A 144 -4.10 2.82 16.26
N ALA A 145 -4.60 1.79 16.94
CA ALA A 145 -4.30 1.54 18.36
C ALA A 145 -2.82 1.17 18.60
N LEU A 146 -2.13 0.59 17.61
CA LEU A 146 -0.69 0.37 17.62
C LEU A 146 0.12 1.66 17.40
N GLY A 147 -0.54 2.79 17.11
CA GLY A 147 0.10 4.08 16.85
C GLY A 147 0.42 4.35 15.38
N CYS A 148 -0.06 3.50 14.47
CA CYS A 148 0.11 3.70 13.03
C CYS A 148 -0.98 4.63 12.46
N SER A 149 -0.76 5.11 11.25
CA SER A 149 -1.78 5.80 10.44
C SER A 149 -1.88 5.17 9.06
N TRP A 150 -2.94 5.44 8.31
CA TRP A 150 -3.16 4.80 7.01
C TRP A 150 -3.92 5.69 6.03
N GLU A 151 -3.74 5.40 4.75
CA GLU A 151 -4.48 6.00 3.64
C GLU A 151 -4.99 4.90 2.70
N GLY A 152 -6.15 5.11 2.08
CA GLY A 152 -6.75 4.16 1.14
C GLY A 152 -6.70 4.65 -0.29
N MET A 153 -6.08 3.90 -1.19
CA MET A 153 -6.20 4.10 -2.64
C MET A 153 -7.52 3.53 -3.14
N SER A 154 -7.98 2.43 -2.53
CA SER A 154 -9.29 1.85 -2.75
C SER A 154 -9.83 1.25 -1.45
N LYS A 155 -11.01 0.63 -1.49
CA LYS A 155 -11.54 -0.14 -0.35
C LYS A 155 -10.69 -1.38 -0.03
N ALA A 156 -9.91 -1.88 -0.99
CA ALA A 156 -9.08 -3.07 -0.84
C ALA A 156 -7.63 -2.73 -0.50
N PHE A 157 -7.13 -1.65 -1.09
CA PHE A 157 -5.71 -1.35 -1.12
C PHE A 157 -5.39 -0.10 -0.32
N LEU A 158 -4.62 -0.29 0.74
CA LEU A 158 -4.27 0.73 1.72
C LEU A 158 -2.76 0.78 1.93
N ALA A 159 -2.24 1.96 2.21
CA ALA A 159 -0.88 2.18 2.69
C ALA A 159 -0.94 2.51 4.18
N VAL A 160 0.05 2.05 4.94
CA VAL A 160 0.17 2.21 6.39
C VAL A 160 1.50 2.86 6.69
N ASN A 161 1.47 3.97 7.45
CA ASN A 161 2.63 4.55 8.07
C ASN A 161 2.90 3.86 9.40
N VAL A 162 4.12 3.36 9.59
CA VAL A 162 4.61 2.90 10.89
C VAL A 162 5.62 3.93 11.39
N PRO A 163 5.26 4.77 12.38
CA PRO A 163 6.18 5.78 12.90
C PRO A 163 7.45 5.17 13.48
N ALA A 164 8.56 5.91 13.46
CA ALA A 164 9.85 5.48 14.05
C ALA A 164 9.78 5.08 15.54
N SER A 165 8.75 5.56 16.26
CA SER A 165 8.51 5.25 17.66
C SER A 165 7.65 4.00 17.90
N VAL A 166 7.13 3.38 16.84
CA VAL A 166 6.23 2.21 16.91
C VAL A 166 7.01 0.98 16.46
N SER A 167 7.02 -0.07 17.29
CA SER A 167 7.64 -1.36 16.98
C SER A 167 7.10 -1.94 15.67
N LEU A 168 7.95 -1.99 14.63
CA LEU A 168 7.59 -2.62 13.36
C LEU A 168 7.24 -4.10 13.54
N ASP A 169 7.99 -4.84 14.38
CA ASP A 169 7.74 -6.24 14.67
C ASP A 169 6.32 -6.46 15.21
N SER A 170 5.86 -5.63 16.14
CA SER A 170 4.53 -5.75 16.72
C SER A 170 3.41 -5.46 15.71
N VAL A 171 3.68 -4.63 14.69
CA VAL A 171 2.75 -4.39 13.58
C VAL A 171 2.74 -5.60 12.64
N LEU A 172 3.91 -6.13 12.30
CA LEU A 172 4.04 -7.31 11.43
C LEU A 172 3.43 -8.57 12.06
N GLU A 173 3.62 -8.80 13.36
CA GLU A 173 2.97 -9.88 14.10
C GLU A 173 1.44 -9.81 13.96
N TYR A 174 0.86 -8.62 14.11
CA TYR A 174 -0.58 -8.44 13.96
C TYR A 174 -1.06 -8.65 12.51
N LEU A 175 -0.30 -8.15 11.53
CA LEU A 175 -0.65 -8.35 10.13
C LEU A 175 -0.53 -9.83 9.71
N GLN A 176 0.44 -10.55 10.28
CA GLN A 176 0.59 -11.99 10.10
C GLN A 176 -0.63 -12.75 10.63
N GLU A 177 -1.17 -12.39 11.80
CA GLU A 177 -2.43 -12.97 12.30
C GLU A 177 -3.60 -12.73 11.32
N CYS A 178 -3.68 -11.53 10.74
CA CYS A 178 -4.72 -11.22 9.75
C CYS A 178 -4.55 -12.00 8.44
N PHE A 179 -3.30 -12.22 8.02
CA PHE A 179 -2.95 -13.03 6.86
C PHE A 179 -3.35 -14.50 7.08
N GLU A 180 -3.04 -15.07 8.24
CA GLU A 180 -3.41 -16.46 8.59
C GLU A 180 -4.92 -16.71 8.65
N GLN A 181 -5.71 -15.65 8.81
CA GLN A 181 -7.17 -15.70 8.77
C GLN A 181 -7.75 -15.52 7.35
N ASP A 182 -6.91 -15.43 6.32
CA ASP A 182 -7.28 -15.11 4.94
C ASP A 182 -8.04 -13.77 4.81
N TRP A 183 -7.75 -12.79 5.67
CA TRP A 183 -8.43 -11.48 5.61
C TRP A 183 -7.74 -10.51 4.64
N LEU A 184 -6.42 -10.52 4.62
CA LEU A 184 -5.61 -9.61 3.83
C LEU A 184 -4.27 -10.24 3.47
N ASP A 185 -3.64 -9.69 2.44
CA ASP A 185 -2.20 -9.79 2.21
C ASP A 185 -1.52 -8.47 2.57
N TYR A 186 -0.21 -8.50 2.77
CA TYR A 186 0.58 -7.29 2.97
C TYR A 186 1.96 -7.37 2.33
N GLU A 187 2.44 -6.21 1.87
CA GLU A 187 3.79 -6.05 1.34
C GLU A 187 4.51 -4.90 2.03
N SER A 188 5.85 -4.96 2.03
CA SER A 188 6.67 -3.86 2.48
C SER A 188 6.77 -2.78 1.40
N GLY A 189 6.51 -1.53 1.80
CA GLY A 189 7.13 -0.37 1.19
C GLY A 189 8.56 -0.21 1.71
N LEU A 190 9.02 1.03 1.83
CA LEU A 190 10.33 1.30 2.42
C LEU A 190 10.31 1.02 3.93
N LEU A 191 11.20 0.14 4.40
CA LEU A 191 11.38 -0.19 5.83
C LEU A 191 12.65 0.47 6.37
N ARG A 192 12.61 0.91 7.64
CA ARG A 192 13.72 1.61 8.31
C ARG A 192 13.98 1.19 9.75
N GLN A 193 13.22 0.23 10.25
CA GLN A 193 13.27 -0.27 11.63
C GLN A 193 13.58 -1.75 11.61
#